data_AF-A0A3T0MYQ8-F1
#
_entry.id   AF-A0A3T0MYQ8-F1
#
_cell.length_a   1.000
_cell.length_b   1.000
_cell.length_c   1.000
_cell.angle_alpha   90.00
_cell.angle_beta   90.00
_cell.angle_gamma   90.00
#
_symmetry.space_group_name_H-M   'P 1'
#
loop_
_entity.id
_entity.type
_entity.pdbx_description
1 polymer ?
#
loop_
_entity_poly.entity_id
_entity_poly.type
_entity_poly.pdbx_seq_one_letter_code
_entity_poly.pdbx_strand_id
1 'polypeptide(L)' 'MAGGQNATALCALYVLTHANGASKLLLDVFGEVSGAHTRMAIGTENMPFNATTEVEAGFWIKV' A
#
# COMPACT_ATOMS: atom_id res chain seq x y z
N MET A 1 11.30 -6.14 -24.38
CA MET A 1 11.07 -5.19 -23.27
C MET A 1 9.56 -5.06 -22.92
N ALA A 2 8.80 -6.16 -22.75
CA ALA A 2 7.33 -6.11 -22.70
C ALA A 2 6.71 -6.77 -21.44
N GLY A 3 7.50 -7.09 -20.41
CA GLY A 3 7.02 -7.76 -19.20
C GLY A 3 6.70 -6.83 -18.02
N GLY A 4 7.30 -5.64 -17.96
CA GLY A 4 7.19 -4.75 -16.79
C GLY A 4 5.91 -3.91 -16.76
N GLN A 5 5.34 -3.57 -17.92
CA GLN A 5 4.24 -2.60 -18.02
C GLN A 5 2.90 -3.10 -17.45
N ASN A 6 2.71 -4.42 -17.31
CA ASN A 6 1.45 -4.97 -16.84
C ASN A 6 1.29 -4.82 -15.32
N ALA A 7 2.37 -4.89 -14.53
CA ALA A 7 2.31 -4.71 -13.08
C ALA A 7 2.07 -3.24 -12.70
N THR A 8 2.66 -2.32 -13.46
CA THR A 8 2.62 -0.89 -13.15
C THR A 8 1.29 -0.23 -13.51
N ALA A 9 0.68 -0.63 -14.64
CA ALA A 9 -0.67 -0.19 -15.00
C ALA A 9 -1.72 -0.66 -13.98
N LEU A 10 -1.54 -1.82 -13.36
CA LEU A 10 -2.45 -2.34 -12.33
C LEU A 10 -2.41 -1.50 -11.05
N CYS A 11 -1.29 -0.89 -10.69
CA CYS A 11 -1.21 -0.01 -9.52
C CYS A 11 -2.13 1.21 -9.68
N ALA A 12 -2.20 1.81 -10.88
CA ALA A 12 -3.08 2.95 -11.15
C ALA A 12 -4.57 2.55 -11.18
N LEU A 13 -4.92 1.37 -11.70
CA LEU A 13 -6.31 0.91 -11.77
C LEU A 13 -6.83 0.32 -10.45
N TYR A 14 -5.96 -0.29 -9.65
CA TYR A 14 -6.34 -1.06 -8.45
C TYR A 14 -5.73 -0.49 -7.16
N VAL A 15 -5.38 0.79 -7.14
CA VAL A 15 -4.77 1.46 -5.99
C VAL A 15 -5.54 1.22 -4.68
N LEU A 16 -6.88 1.22 -4.74
CA LEU A 16 -7.75 1.02 -3.58
C LEU A 16 -7.69 -0.40 -3.02
N THR A 17 -7.63 -1.43 -3.86
CA THR A 17 -7.61 -2.82 -3.37
C THR A 17 -6.29 -3.15 -2.67
N HIS A 18 -5.18 -2.64 -3.20
CA HIS A 18 -3.86 -2.77 -2.59
C HIS A 18 -3.79 -2.04 -1.24
N ALA A 19 -4.25 -0.78 -1.18
CA ALA A 19 -4.32 -0.02 0.05
C ALA A 19 -5.24 -0.68 1.10
N ASN A 20 -6.38 -1.24 0.70
CA ASN A 20 -7.27 -1.97 1.60
C ASN A 20 -6.60 -3.24 2.17
N GLY A 21 -5.79 -3.94 1.38
CA GLY A 21 -5.01 -5.08 1.84
C GLY A 21 -4.03 -4.69 2.96
N ALA A 22 -3.29 -3.60 2.76
CA ALA A 22 -2.39 -3.06 3.78
C ALA A 22 -3.15 -2.60 5.03
N SER A 23 -4.27 -1.87 4.86
CA SER A 23 -5.07 -1.43 6.00
C SER A 23 -5.66 -2.59 6.80
N LYS A 24 -6.12 -3.65 6.11
CA LYS A 24 -6.62 -4.84 6.76
C LYS A 24 -5.52 -5.54 7.57
N LEU A 25 -4.32 -5.68 7.00
CA LEU A 25 -3.18 -6.25 7.73
C LEU A 25 -2.88 -5.48 9.02
N LEU A 26 -2.89 -4.13 8.97
CA LEU A 26 -2.64 -3.31 10.15
C LEU A 26 -3.72 -3.50 11.23
N LEU A 27 -4.99 -3.59 10.84
CA LEU A 27 -6.09 -3.89 11.77
C LEU A 27 -6.00 -5.31 12.33
N ASP A 28 -5.67 -6.30 11.50
CA ASP A 28 -5.58 -7.71 11.90
C ASP A 28 -4.41 -7.93 12.89
N VAL A 29 -3.30 -7.21 12.73
CA VAL A 29 -2.10 -7.34 13.59
C VAL A 29 -2.21 -6.50 14.86
N PHE A 30 -2.62 -5.23 14.75
CA PHE A 30 -2.62 -4.27 15.87
C PHE A 30 -3.98 -4.13 16.56
N GLY A 31 -5.04 -4.73 16.01
CA GLY A 31 -6.41 -4.62 16.50
C GLY A 31 -7.10 -3.31 16.06
N GLU A 32 -8.38 -3.18 16.39
CA GLU A 32 -9.21 -2.08 15.89
C GLU A 32 -8.75 -0.69 16.35
N VAL A 33 -8.32 -0.55 17.61
CA VAL A 33 -7.95 0.78 18.17
C VAL A 33 -6.54 1.18 17.75
N SER A 34 -5.55 0.31 17.90
CA SER A 34 -4.15 0.62 17.58
C SER A 34 -3.82 0.47 16.10
N GLY A 35 -4.58 -0.34 15.38
CA GLY A 35 -4.45 -0.52 13.94
C GLY A 35 -5.29 0.45 13.11
N ALA A 36 -6.22 1.21 13.70
CA ALA A 36 -6.94 2.27 13.00
C ALA A 36 -5.99 3.40 12.62
N HIS A 37 -6.01 3.79 11.34
CA HIS A 37 -5.10 4.81 10.79
C HIS A 37 -5.78 5.61 9.69
N THR A 38 -5.30 6.83 9.49
CA THR A 38 -5.53 7.58 8.25
C THR A 38 -4.57 7.10 7.18
N ARG A 39 -4.92 7.28 5.91
CA ARG A 39 -4.07 6.87 4.78
C ARG A 39 -4.28 7.74 3.55
N MET A 40 -3.34 7.61 2.63
CA MET A 40 -3.44 8.09 1.26
C MET A 40 -3.07 6.96 0.30
N ALA A 41 -3.72 6.88 -0.85
CA ALA A 41 -3.47 5.86 -1.86
C ALA A 41 -3.44 6.54 -3.23
N ILE A 42 -2.29 6.50 -3.91
CA ILE A 42 -2.06 7.19 -5.19
C ILE A 42 -1.51 6.17 -6.20
N GLY A 43 -1.95 6.28 -7.45
CA GLY A 43 -1.36 5.53 -8.56
C GLY A 43 -0.21 6.30 -9.20
N THR A 44 0.84 5.59 -9.61
CA THR A 44 1.99 6.13 -10.35
C THR A 44 2.34 5.22 -11.53
N GLU A 45 3.02 5.80 -12.50
CA GLU A 45 3.49 5.16 -13.72
C GLU A 45 4.63 4.17 -13.50
N ASN A 46 5.45 4.33 -12.46
CA ASN A 46 6.60 3.48 -12.14
C ASN A 46 6.99 3.55 -10.65
N MET A 47 7.41 2.40 -10.10
CA MET A 47 7.90 2.28 -8.72
C MET A 47 9.37 1.88 -8.68
N PRO A 48 10.09 2.20 -7.58
CA PRO A 48 11.42 1.66 -7.32
C PRO A 48 11.43 0.13 -7.40
N PHE A 49 12.52 -0.43 -7.93
CA PHE A 49 12.71 -1.88 -8.11
C PHE A 49 11.62 -2.58 -8.93
N ASN A 50 10.82 -1.84 -9.70
CA ASN A 50 9.65 -2.36 -10.42
C ASN A 50 8.65 -3.07 -9.48
N ALA A 51 8.53 -2.60 -8.24
CA ALA A 51 7.54 -3.09 -7.30
C ALA A 51 6.11 -2.77 -7.77
N THR A 52 5.15 -3.66 -7.50
CA THR A 52 3.73 -3.42 -7.83
C THR A 52 3.10 -2.37 -6.91
N THR A 53 3.54 -2.32 -5.65
CA THR A 53 3.00 -1.43 -4.62
C THR A 53 4.08 -1.18 -3.58
N GLU A 54 4.09 0.03 -3.03
CA GLU A 54 4.88 0.39 -1.85
C GLU A 54 3.93 0.96 -0.79
N VAL A 55 4.21 0.67 0.48
CA VAL A 55 3.40 1.10 1.62
C VAL A 55 4.34 1.73 2.63
N GLU A 56 4.07 2.98 2.96
CA GLU A 56 4.72 3.70 4.05
C GLU A 56 3.74 3.85 5.22
N ALA A 57 4.24 3.71 6.46
CA ALA A 57 3.45 3.87 7.66
C ALA A 57 4.25 4.55 8.77
N GLY A 58 3.63 5.53 9.43
CA GLY A 58 4.16 6.16 10.64
C GLY A 58 3.55 5.53 11.89
N PHE A 59 4.38 5.22 12.88
CA PHE A 59 3.96 4.60 14.14
C PHE A 59 4.29 5.49 15.33
N TRP A 60 3.31 5.65 16.22
CA TRP A 60 3.55 6.18 17.56
C TRP A 60 4.01 5.05 18.46
N ILE A 61 5.27 5.12 18.87
CA ILE A 61 5.87 4.15 19.81
C ILE A 61 5.95 4.78 21.21
N LYS A 62 5.76 3.96 22.24
CA LYS A 62 6.16 4.36 23.59
C LYS A 62 7.68 4.32 23.67
N VAL A 63 8.25 5.40 24.20
CA VAL A 63 9.66 5.55 24.50
C VAL A 63 9.86 5.45 26.01
#